data_AF-A0A7S0AW32-F1
#
_entry.id   AF-A0A7S0AW32-F1
#
_cell.length_a   1.000
_cell.length_b   1.000
_cell.length_c   1.000
_cell.angle_alpha   90.00
_cell.angle_beta   90.00
_cell.angle_gamma   90.00
#
_symmetry.space_group_name_H-M   'P 1'
#
loop_
_entity.id
_entity.type
_entity.pdbx_description
1 polymer ?
#
loop_
_entity_poly.entity_id
_entity_poly.type
_entity_poly.pdbx_seq_one_letter_code
_entity_poly.pdbx_strand_id
1 'polypeptide(L)'
;MDVCELVGSKSGGAGLRNIDVQSDILDLEAPPRPLGAGEGFPARYVYRFPFAGPGPYFCSQGSGGKLTHFAHPSTYHAIDLDCAPGTEVLAIESGVVAEVKDDETVSGIDVRNFFRWNQVIVRQADDTIVEYVHIAAGSASARVRVGEAVCKGQVLCLSGDVGFCPKP
;
A
#
# COMPACT_ATOMS: atom_id res chain seq x y z
N MET A 1 -9.58 -8.03 -32.17
CA MET A 1 -8.89 -8.05 -30.87
C MET A 1 -7.59 -8.77 -31.13
N ASP A 2 -6.53 -8.00 -31.36
CA ASP A 2 -5.26 -8.56 -31.79
C ASP A 2 -4.58 -9.19 -30.58
N VAL A 3 -4.53 -10.52 -30.59
CA VAL A 3 -3.74 -11.30 -29.64
C VAL A 3 -2.29 -11.16 -30.08
N CYS A 4 -1.48 -10.46 -29.27
CA CYS A 4 -0.05 -10.40 -29.48
C CYS A 4 0.55 -11.79 -29.20
N GLU A 5 0.85 -12.55 -30.25
CA GLU A 5 1.65 -13.76 -30.15
C GLU A 5 3.14 -13.43 -30.23
N LEU A 6 3.91 -13.85 -29.22
CA LEU A 6 5.37 -13.82 -29.28
C LEU A 6 5.87 -14.96 -30.17
N VAL A 7 6.18 -14.64 -31.43
CA VAL A 7 6.79 -15.58 -32.37
C VAL A 7 8.31 -15.59 -32.16
N GLY A 8 8.81 -16.56 -31.40
CA GLY A 8 10.24 -16.80 -31.27
C GLY A 8 10.82 -17.50 -32.50
N SER A 9 11.70 -16.83 -33.25
CA SER A 9 12.44 -17.48 -34.34
C SER A 9 13.50 -18.43 -33.76
N LYS A 10 13.34 -19.74 -33.98
CA LYS A 10 14.39 -20.72 -33.66
C LYS A 10 15.54 -20.58 -34.66
N SER A 11 16.63 -19.94 -34.25
CA SER A 11 17.96 -20.22 -34.79
C SER A 11 18.76 -20.97 -33.72
N GLY A 12 19.02 -22.25 -34.00
CA GLY A 12 19.95 -23.18 -33.32
C GLY A 12 20.48 -22.86 -31.92
N GLY A 13 20.17 -23.74 -30.95
CA GLY A 13 20.91 -23.89 -29.70
C GLY A 13 20.12 -23.52 -28.44
N ALA A 14 19.85 -24.53 -27.60
CA ALA A 14 19.18 -24.48 -26.30
C ALA A 14 17.73 -23.96 -26.31
N GLY A 15 16.78 -24.83 -25.93
CA GLY A 15 15.40 -24.44 -25.67
C GLY A 15 15.33 -23.28 -24.69
N LEU A 16 14.36 -22.38 -24.90
CA LEU A 16 14.04 -21.25 -24.03
C LEU A 16 13.99 -21.74 -22.58
N ARG A 17 15.06 -21.52 -21.83
CA ARG A 17 15.09 -21.76 -20.39
C ARG A 17 14.43 -20.56 -19.75
N ASN A 18 13.40 -20.81 -18.95
CA ASN A 18 12.76 -19.93 -17.96
C ASN A 18 13.09 -18.45 -18.14
N ILE A 19 12.20 -17.73 -18.81
CA ILE A 19 12.16 -16.29 -18.69
C ILE A 19 11.55 -15.99 -17.32
N ASP A 20 12.39 -15.86 -16.30
CA ASP A 20 12.01 -15.13 -15.10
C ASP A 20 12.06 -13.64 -15.45
N VAL A 21 10.90 -13.10 -15.82
CA VAL A 21 10.71 -11.66 -16.03
C VAL A 21 10.63 -11.00 -14.65
N GLN A 22 11.71 -11.09 -13.86
CA GLN A 22 11.87 -10.49 -12.54
C GLN A 22 10.55 -10.33 -11.77
N SER A 23 9.87 -11.45 -11.52
CA SER A 23 8.66 -11.42 -10.71
C SER A 23 9.08 -11.17 -9.26
N ASP A 24 8.78 -9.99 -8.72
CA ASP A 24 8.91 -9.68 -7.30
C ASP A 24 7.79 -10.31 -6.46
N ILE A 25 6.84 -11.00 -7.12
CA ILE A 25 5.85 -11.86 -6.48
C ILE A 25 6.61 -12.98 -5.77
N LEU A 26 6.63 -12.90 -4.46
CA LEU A 26 7.13 -13.96 -3.60
C LEU A 26 5.93 -14.84 -3.25
N ASP A 27 6.03 -16.14 -3.51
CA ASP A 27 5.12 -17.09 -2.89
C ASP A 27 5.29 -16.95 -1.38
N LEU A 28 4.29 -16.37 -0.72
CA LEU A 28 4.26 -16.31 0.73
C LEU A 28 4.24 -17.77 1.21
N GLU A 29 5.37 -18.23 1.76
CA GLU A 29 5.37 -19.45 2.59
C GLU A 29 4.26 -19.25 3.61
N ALA A 30 3.27 -20.16 3.57
CA ALA A 30 1.97 -20.12 4.23
C ALA A 30 1.79 -18.99 5.27
N PRO A 31 0.69 -18.20 5.18
CA PRO A 31 0.49 -17.05 6.05
C PRO A 31 0.79 -17.41 7.50
N PRO A 32 1.50 -16.54 8.25
CA PRO A 32 1.93 -16.85 9.59
C PRO A 32 0.75 -17.45 10.35
N ARG A 33 0.98 -18.61 10.97
CA ARG A 33 -0.05 -19.42 11.62
C ARG A 33 -0.95 -18.46 12.42
N PRO A 34 -2.29 -18.50 12.26
CA PRO A 34 -3.19 -17.68 13.06
C PRO A 34 -2.77 -17.84 14.52
N LEU A 35 -2.57 -16.71 15.23
CA LEU A 35 -2.21 -16.73 16.64
C LEU A 35 -3.10 -17.75 17.34
N GLY A 36 -2.47 -18.83 17.83
CA GLY A 36 -3.18 -20.01 18.29
C GLY A 36 -4.12 -19.67 19.43
N ALA A 37 -5.30 -20.29 19.44
CA ALA A 37 -6.37 -20.12 20.43
C ALA A 37 -6.03 -20.51 21.89
N GLY A 38 -4.74 -20.53 22.27
CA GLY A 38 -4.25 -20.88 23.60
C GLY A 38 -3.24 -19.91 24.20
N GLU A 39 -2.71 -18.96 23.42
CA GLU A 39 -1.95 -17.82 23.95
C GLU A 39 -2.97 -16.72 24.18
N GLY A 40 -3.11 -16.23 25.42
CA GLY A 40 -4.06 -15.16 25.73
C GLY A 40 -3.92 -14.04 24.70
N PHE A 41 -5.00 -13.71 23.99
CA PHE A 41 -4.95 -12.67 22.96
C PHE A 41 -4.24 -11.46 23.57
N PRO A 42 -3.11 -10.98 23.00
CA PRO A 42 -2.54 -9.73 23.46
C PRO A 42 -3.67 -8.70 23.45
N ALA A 43 -3.73 -7.87 24.50
CA ALA A 43 -4.80 -6.89 24.67
C ALA A 43 -5.15 -6.28 23.31
N ARG A 44 -6.37 -6.52 22.84
CA ARG A 44 -6.79 -6.17 21.47
C ARG A 44 -6.54 -4.68 21.27
N TYR A 45 -5.45 -4.34 20.58
CA TYR A 45 -5.11 -2.96 20.32
C TYR A 45 -6.00 -2.46 19.19
N VAL A 46 -6.79 -1.42 19.48
CA VAL A 46 -7.74 -0.85 18.53
C VAL A 46 -7.14 0.45 18.02
N TYR A 47 -6.65 0.42 16.78
CA TYR A 47 -6.22 1.61 16.06
C TYR A 47 -7.40 2.52 15.76
N ARG A 48 -7.11 3.83 15.64
CA ARG A 48 -8.09 4.80 15.18
C ARG A 48 -8.36 4.60 13.69
N PHE A 49 -9.59 4.88 13.26
CA PHE A 49 -9.94 4.90 11.85
C PHE A 49 -9.18 6.04 11.12
N PRO A 50 -8.61 5.80 9.91
CA PRO A 50 -7.65 6.70 9.28
C PRO A 50 -8.25 7.88 8.51
N PHE A 51 -9.58 8.07 8.44
CA PHE A 51 -10.17 9.24 7.76
C PHE A 51 -10.97 10.13 8.71
N ALA A 52 -10.94 11.44 8.45
CA ALA A 52 -11.66 12.44 9.23
C ALA A 52 -13.15 12.59 8.85
N GLY A 53 -13.55 12.10 7.68
CA GLY A 53 -14.90 12.30 7.15
C GLY A 53 -15.95 11.34 7.73
N PRO A 54 -17.25 11.67 7.53
CA PRO A 54 -18.32 10.77 7.91
C PRO A 54 -18.28 9.52 7.03
N GLY A 55 -18.11 8.35 7.65
CA GLY A 55 -18.27 7.07 6.97
C GLY A 55 -19.75 6.75 6.65
N PRO A 56 -20.04 5.52 6.21
CA PRO A 56 -19.11 4.40 6.07
C PRO A 56 -18.19 4.54 4.84
N TYR A 57 -17.02 3.90 4.92
CA TYR A 57 -16.08 3.78 3.81
C TYR A 57 -16.05 2.33 3.32
N PHE A 58 -15.94 2.14 2.01
CA PHE A 58 -15.84 0.82 1.42
C PHE A 58 -14.39 0.33 1.48
N CYS A 59 -14.19 -0.87 2.01
CA CYS A 59 -12.90 -1.56 1.93
C CYS A 59 -12.85 -2.30 0.59
N SER A 60 -12.14 -1.73 -0.38
CA SER A 60 -12.01 -2.31 -1.73
C SER A 60 -11.05 -3.49 -1.76
N GLN A 61 -10.07 -3.51 -0.85
CA GLN A 61 -9.15 -4.62 -0.69
C GLN A 61 -8.64 -4.70 0.76
N GLY A 62 -8.70 -5.89 1.36
CA GLY A 62 -8.17 -6.15 2.70
C GLY A 62 -6.86 -6.94 2.70
N SER A 63 -6.37 -7.27 3.88
CA SER A 63 -5.18 -8.11 4.07
C SER A 63 -5.34 -9.47 3.38
N GLY A 64 -4.30 -9.91 2.64
CA GLY A 64 -4.36 -11.12 1.82
C GLY A 64 -5.27 -11.02 0.59
N GLY A 65 -5.71 -9.80 0.22
CA GLY A 65 -6.55 -9.54 -0.95
C GLY A 65 -5.91 -10.00 -2.26
N LYS A 66 -6.73 -10.53 -3.18
CA LYS A 66 -6.27 -11.25 -4.39
C LYS A 66 -5.83 -10.34 -5.55
N LEU A 67 -5.80 -9.02 -5.37
CA LEU A 67 -5.40 -8.10 -6.43
C LEU A 67 -3.91 -7.73 -6.30
N THR A 68 -3.53 -7.17 -5.16
CA THR A 68 -2.14 -6.76 -4.85
C THR A 68 -1.69 -7.12 -3.43
N HIS A 69 -2.62 -7.43 -2.51
CA HIS A 69 -2.31 -7.73 -1.10
C HIS A 69 -2.00 -9.21 -0.82
N PHE A 70 -1.72 -10.01 -1.85
CA PHE A 70 -1.32 -11.41 -1.71
C PHE A 70 0.12 -11.67 -2.18
N ALA A 71 0.63 -10.79 -3.04
CA ALA A 71 1.80 -11.08 -3.87
C ALA A 71 3.14 -10.74 -3.19
N HIS A 72 3.13 -9.82 -2.21
CA HIS A 72 4.36 -9.38 -1.55
C HIS A 72 4.14 -9.20 -0.03
N PRO A 73 5.11 -9.58 0.83
CA PRO A 73 4.98 -9.42 2.28
C PRO A 73 4.67 -7.99 2.74
N SER A 74 5.20 -6.98 2.04
CA SER A 74 4.99 -5.57 2.41
C SER A 74 3.55 -5.09 2.20
N THR A 75 2.81 -5.69 1.27
CA THR A 75 1.40 -5.35 0.98
C THR A 75 0.42 -6.32 1.61
N TYR A 76 0.89 -7.42 2.19
CA TYR A 76 0.01 -8.48 2.71
C TYR A 76 -0.96 -7.99 3.78
N HIS A 77 -0.53 -7.04 4.62
CA HIS A 77 -1.35 -6.45 5.69
C HIS A 77 -1.99 -5.12 5.32
N ALA A 78 -1.88 -4.68 4.06
CA ALA A 78 -2.47 -3.43 3.60
C ALA A 78 -4.01 -3.51 3.54
N ILE A 79 -4.64 -2.33 3.61
CA ILE A 79 -6.08 -2.15 3.55
C ILE A 79 -6.35 -0.93 2.66
N ASP A 80 -7.03 -1.16 1.54
CA ASP A 80 -7.47 -0.11 0.62
C ASP A 80 -8.88 0.32 1.01
N LEU A 81 -9.02 1.60 1.33
CA LEU A 81 -10.30 2.23 1.69
C LEU A 81 -10.67 3.25 0.63
N ASP A 82 -11.81 3.04 -0.02
CA ASP A 82 -12.33 3.93 -1.06
C ASP A 82 -12.80 5.25 -0.45
N CYS A 83 -12.32 6.36 -0.99
CA CYS A 83 -12.68 7.72 -0.59
C CYS A 83 -12.47 8.70 -1.76
N ALA A 84 -13.08 9.89 -1.67
CA ALA A 84 -12.82 10.94 -2.65
C ALA A 84 -11.39 11.50 -2.47
N PRO A 85 -10.64 11.79 -3.55
CA PRO A 85 -9.38 12.54 -3.45
C PRO A 85 -9.58 13.85 -2.67
N GLY A 86 -8.61 14.20 -1.83
CA GLY A 86 -8.70 15.33 -0.92
C GLY A 86 -9.31 14.99 0.45
N THR A 87 -9.64 13.73 0.73
CA THR A 87 -10.10 13.31 2.06
C THR A 87 -8.93 13.39 3.05
N GLU A 88 -9.13 14.01 4.21
CA GLU A 88 -8.08 14.07 5.24
C GLU A 88 -7.78 12.70 5.81
N VAL A 89 -6.50 12.32 5.75
CA VAL A 89 -5.95 11.09 6.31
C VAL A 89 -5.33 11.40 7.67
N LEU A 90 -5.71 10.62 8.67
CA LEU A 90 -5.36 10.79 10.07
C LEU A 90 -4.35 9.73 10.52
N ALA A 91 -3.45 10.14 11.42
CA ALA A 91 -2.57 9.20 12.11
C ALA A 91 -3.39 8.21 12.94
N ILE A 92 -3.26 6.91 12.65
CA ILE A 92 -4.01 5.86 13.36
C ILE A 92 -3.53 5.68 14.81
N GLU A 93 -2.27 6.05 15.08
CA GLU A 93 -1.64 6.16 16.39
C GLU A 93 -0.51 7.19 16.34
N SER A 94 -0.05 7.62 17.50
CA SER A 94 1.05 8.57 17.68
C SER A 94 2.39 7.97 17.24
N GLY A 95 3.31 8.80 16.74
CA GLY A 95 4.60 8.35 16.23
C GLY A 95 5.46 9.49 15.70
N VAL A 96 6.49 9.13 14.93
CA VAL A 96 7.39 10.07 14.27
C VAL A 96 7.36 9.82 12.76
N VAL A 97 7.24 10.89 11.98
CA VAL A 97 7.27 10.79 10.51
C VAL A 97 8.66 10.40 10.06
N ALA A 98 8.77 9.23 9.44
CA ALA A 98 10.02 8.67 8.93
C ALA A 98 10.27 9.07 7.47
N GLU A 99 9.21 9.20 6.66
CA GLU A 99 9.31 9.53 5.24
C GLU A 99 8.09 10.32 4.77
N VAL A 100 8.32 11.21 3.82
CA VAL A 100 7.28 11.90 3.05
C VAL A 100 7.71 11.93 1.59
N LYS A 101 6.82 11.50 0.69
CA LYS A 101 6.97 11.58 -0.76
C LYS A 101 5.66 12.06 -1.36
N ASP A 102 5.68 13.19 -2.05
CA ASP A 102 4.48 13.87 -2.57
C ASP A 102 4.67 14.47 -3.98
N ASP A 103 5.74 14.08 -4.67
CA ASP A 103 6.16 14.63 -5.97
C ASP A 103 5.72 13.80 -7.18
N GLU A 104 5.24 12.57 -6.98
CA GLU A 104 4.73 11.73 -8.06
C GLU A 104 3.36 12.23 -8.54
N THR A 105 3.11 12.09 -9.84
CA THR A 105 1.91 12.60 -10.51
C THR A 105 1.23 11.57 -11.42
N VAL A 106 1.80 10.38 -11.59
CA VAL A 106 1.14 9.32 -12.35
C VAL A 106 -0.09 8.79 -11.63
N SER A 107 -1.06 8.30 -12.39
CA SER A 107 -2.28 7.68 -11.89
C SER A 107 -2.79 6.63 -12.88
N GLY A 108 -3.76 5.82 -12.47
CA GLY A 108 -4.45 4.82 -13.28
C GLY A 108 -4.02 3.39 -12.98
N ILE A 109 -4.31 2.48 -13.92
CA ILE A 109 -4.13 1.03 -13.78
C ILE A 109 -2.99 0.48 -14.65
N ASP A 110 -2.09 1.36 -15.11
CA ASP A 110 -0.93 0.91 -15.88
C ASP A 110 0.08 0.28 -14.95
N VAL A 111 0.56 -0.93 -15.28
CA VAL A 111 1.54 -1.66 -14.47
C VAL A 111 2.85 -0.89 -14.27
N ARG A 112 3.18 0.06 -15.14
CA ARG A 112 4.35 0.94 -14.97
C ARG A 112 4.22 1.88 -13.77
N ASN A 113 3.01 2.01 -13.20
CA ASN A 113 2.74 2.82 -12.02
C ASN A 113 2.88 2.04 -10.70
N PHE A 114 3.14 0.72 -10.74
CA PHE A 114 3.17 -0.13 -9.53
C PHE A 114 4.07 0.41 -8.42
N PHE A 115 5.24 0.94 -8.77
CA PHE A 115 6.24 1.45 -7.83
C PHE A 115 6.32 2.97 -7.75
N ARG A 116 5.27 3.64 -8.22
CA ARG A 116 5.24 5.10 -8.40
C ARG A 116 4.05 5.70 -7.67
N TRP A 117 4.13 5.74 -6.35
CA TRP A 117 3.11 6.38 -5.50
C TRP A 117 3.72 7.48 -4.63
N ASN A 118 2.83 8.26 -4.01
CA ASN A 118 3.14 9.19 -2.93
C ASN A 118 2.75 8.58 -1.59
N GLN A 119 3.48 8.94 -0.53
CA GLN A 119 3.30 8.36 0.79
C GLN A 119 3.67 9.29 1.95
N VAL A 120 3.12 8.95 3.12
CA VAL A 120 3.67 9.34 4.43
C VAL A 120 3.96 8.05 5.20
N ILE A 121 5.14 7.92 5.80
CA ILE A 121 5.49 6.80 6.68
C ILE A 121 5.63 7.31 8.11
N VAL A 122 4.95 6.68 9.05
CA VAL A 122 5.04 6.98 10.48
C VAL A 122 5.58 5.75 11.23
N ARG A 123 6.63 5.96 12.02
CA ARG A 123 7.16 4.97 12.96
C ARG A 123 6.55 5.19 14.35
N GLN A 124 5.92 4.15 14.88
CA GLN A 124 5.33 4.13 16.22
C GLN A 124 6.39 3.78 17.28
N ALA A 125 6.05 3.95 18.57
CA ALA A 125 6.97 3.74 19.67
C ALA A 125 7.40 2.27 19.87
N ASP A 126 6.60 1.33 19.37
CA ASP A 126 6.86 -0.12 19.39
C ASP A 126 7.59 -0.61 18.12
N ASP A 127 8.17 0.32 17.35
CA ASP A 127 8.80 0.10 16.04
C ASP A 127 7.85 -0.34 14.92
N THR A 128 6.53 -0.38 15.16
CA THR A 128 5.54 -0.59 14.10
C THR A 128 5.64 0.55 13.09
N ILE A 129 5.72 0.20 11.81
CA ILE A 129 5.74 1.15 10.69
C ILE A 129 4.37 1.15 10.04
N VAL A 130 3.79 2.34 9.89
CA VAL A 130 2.53 2.55 9.16
C VAL A 130 2.80 3.40 7.94
N GLU A 131 2.44 2.87 6.79
CA GLU A 131 2.55 3.53 5.49
C GLU A 131 1.16 3.99 5.03
N TYR A 132 1.06 5.26 4.67
CA TYR A 132 -0.15 5.86 4.09
C TYR A 132 0.17 6.17 2.63
N VAL A 133 -0.21 5.27 1.72
CA VAL A 133 0.08 5.35 0.28
C VAL A 133 -1.06 6.01 -0.51
N HIS A 134 -0.79 6.31 -1.79
CA HIS A 134 -1.73 6.93 -2.72
C HIS A 134 -2.24 8.31 -2.25
N ILE A 135 -1.40 9.08 -1.55
CA ILE A 135 -1.75 10.44 -1.13
C ILE A 135 -1.74 11.38 -2.35
N ALA A 136 -2.43 12.52 -2.25
CA ALA A 136 -2.46 13.52 -3.33
C ALA A 136 -1.05 14.04 -3.68
N ALA A 137 -0.88 14.55 -4.90
CA ALA A 137 0.37 15.16 -5.33
C ALA A 137 0.49 16.63 -4.89
N GLY A 138 1.73 17.10 -4.80
CA GLY A 138 2.09 18.50 -4.55
C GLY A 138 2.26 18.83 -3.07
N SER A 139 3.06 19.86 -2.79
CA SER A 139 3.54 20.21 -1.44
C SER A 139 2.48 20.57 -0.39
N ALA A 140 1.21 20.69 -0.79
CA ALA A 140 0.09 20.92 0.12
C ALA A 140 -0.66 19.62 0.50
N SER A 141 -0.32 18.49 -0.13
CA SER A 141 -0.95 17.20 0.14
C SER A 141 -0.47 16.61 1.46
N ALA A 142 0.84 16.56 1.70
CA ALA A 142 1.41 16.23 3.00
C ALA A 142 1.28 17.44 3.94
N ARG A 143 0.76 17.19 5.15
CA ARG A 143 0.57 18.19 6.21
C ARG A 143 1.63 18.09 7.31
N VAL A 144 2.59 17.19 7.14
CA VAL A 144 3.65 16.88 8.10
C VAL A 144 5.01 16.83 7.41
N ARG A 145 6.10 16.86 8.19
CA ARG A 145 7.48 16.76 7.69
C ARG A 145 8.25 15.62 8.34
N VAL A 146 9.27 15.11 7.66
CA VAL A 146 10.19 14.10 8.22
C VAL A 146 10.78 14.59 9.55
N GLY A 147 10.76 13.71 10.56
CA GLY A 147 11.19 14.00 11.93
C GLY A 147 10.12 14.64 12.81
N GLU A 148 8.97 15.02 12.27
CA GLU A 148 7.85 15.56 13.06
C GLU A 148 7.21 14.47 13.92
N ALA A 149 6.96 14.78 15.19
CA ALA A 149 6.15 13.94 16.06
C ALA A 149 4.66 14.21 15.79
N VAL A 150 3.89 13.14 15.59
CA VAL A 150 2.46 13.22 15.30
C VAL A 150 1.65 12.55 16.41
N CYS A 151 0.51 13.13 16.74
CA CYS A 151 -0.42 12.56 17.71
C CYS A 151 -1.47 11.69 17.00
N LYS A 152 -1.99 10.66 17.67
CA LYS A 152 -3.17 9.91 17.19
C LYS A 152 -4.32 10.84 16.78
N GLY A 153 -4.79 10.70 15.55
CA GLY A 153 -5.87 11.51 14.96
C GLY A 153 -5.44 12.85 14.39
N GLN A 154 -4.14 13.18 14.39
CA GLN A 154 -3.60 14.33 13.67
C GLN A 154 -3.71 14.09 12.16
N VAL A 155 -4.09 15.14 11.42
CA VAL A 155 -4.09 15.11 9.95
C VAL A 155 -2.66 14.97 9.45
N LEU A 156 -2.39 13.92 8.67
CA LEU A 156 -1.08 13.66 8.07
C LEU A 156 -1.01 14.18 6.65
N CYS A 157 -2.06 13.95 5.87
CA CYS A 157 -2.09 14.26 4.45
C CYS A 157 -3.51 14.27 3.90
N LEU A 158 -3.63 14.56 2.60
CA LEU A 158 -4.84 14.38 1.82
C LEU A 158 -4.74 13.12 0.96
N SER A 159 -5.82 12.33 0.89
CA SER A 159 -5.92 11.18 0.00
C SER A 159 -5.84 11.62 -1.47
N GLY A 160 -5.36 10.73 -2.33
CA GLY A 160 -5.28 10.95 -3.76
C GLY A 160 -5.48 9.66 -4.55
N ASP A 161 -5.12 9.72 -5.83
CA ASP A 161 -5.13 8.60 -6.76
C ASP A 161 -3.76 8.44 -7.44
N VAL A 162 -2.68 8.81 -6.74
CA VAL A 162 -1.31 8.78 -7.28
C VAL A 162 -0.73 7.36 -7.23
N GLY A 163 -0.33 6.85 -8.40
CA GLY A 163 0.24 5.53 -8.61
C GLY A 163 -0.74 4.53 -9.21
N PHE A 164 -0.50 3.24 -8.95
CA PHE A 164 -1.38 2.17 -9.40
C PHE A 164 -2.63 2.08 -8.50
N CYS A 165 -3.73 2.69 -8.95
CA CYS A 165 -4.98 2.80 -8.17
C CYS A 165 -6.17 2.14 -8.90
N PRO A 166 -6.27 0.80 -8.90
CA PRO A 166 -7.41 0.11 -9.49
C PRO A 166 -8.67 0.31 -8.64
N LYS A 167 -9.77 0.65 -9.31
CA LYS A 167 -11.12 0.67 -8.70
C LYS A 167 -11.86 -0.60 -9.14
N PRO A 168 -12.55 -1.30 -8.22
CA PRO A 168 -13.40 -2.45 -8.56
C PRO A 168 -14.50 -2.14 -9.58
#